data_AF-X0T6F6-F1
#
_entry.id   AF-X0T6F6-F1
#
_cell.length_a   1.000
_cell.length_b   1.000
_cell.length_c   1.000
_cell.angle_alpha   90.00
_cell.angle_beta   90.00
_cell.angle_gamma   90.00
#
_symmetry.space_group_name_H-M   'P 1'
#
loop_
_entity.id
_entity.type
_entity.pdbx_description
1 polymer ?
#
loop_
_entity_poly.entity_id
_entity_poly.type
_entity_poly.pdbx_seq_one_letter_code
_entity_poly.pdbx_strand_id
1 'polypeptide(L)'
;MKKDLNKAEKSLVRIVKFLLAFVLIFFILYPVNILSAQEEDCLSNFIYLPQIQQILKERKIIPGTQKGVYLTGYSMGLVEKREEIYQLIEQSELNSIVFNAKDDSGFIDYDTDVKLAEEIGAEKKYYDLDEILAEMDERGIYSIARVVVFKDSVL
;
A
#
# COMPACT_ATOMS: atom_id res chain seq x y z
N MET A 1 66.43 -0.92 17.91
CA MET A 1 66.96 -0.08 16.81
C MET A 1 65.78 0.42 15.98
N LYS A 2 65.32 1.67 16.17
CA LYS A 2 64.21 2.22 15.37
C LYS A 2 64.76 2.60 14.00
N LYS A 3 64.29 1.94 12.94
CA LYS A 3 64.64 2.28 11.55
C LYS A 3 63.93 3.58 11.19
N ASP A 4 64.68 4.65 10.97
CA ASP A 4 64.10 5.92 10.55
C ASP A 4 63.50 5.79 9.15
N LEU A 5 62.21 6.11 9.04
CA LEU A 5 61.48 6.04 7.77
C LEU A 5 62.10 6.98 6.74
N ASN A 6 62.21 6.49 5.50
CA ASN A 6 62.74 7.29 4.40
C ASN A 6 61.74 8.37 3.96
N LYS A 7 62.17 9.27 3.07
CA LYS A 7 61.35 10.42 2.63
C LYS A 7 60.02 10.00 1.99
N ALA A 8 59.99 8.89 1.24
CA ALA A 8 58.80 8.36 0.59
C ALA A 8 57.83 7.74 1.61
N GLU A 9 58.34 6.95 2.56
CA GLU A 9 57.55 6.34 3.63
C GLU A 9 56.92 7.41 4.54
N LYS A 10 57.65 8.48 4.86
CA LYS A 10 57.11 9.63 5.62
C LYS A 10 55.99 10.35 4.87
N SER A 11 56.09 10.46 3.55
CA SER A 11 55.05 11.06 2.70
C SER A 11 53.80 10.17 2.66
N LEU A 12 53.97 8.86 2.49
CA LEU A 12 52.88 7.89 2.50
C LEU A 12 52.10 7.93 3.82
N VAL A 13 52.81 7.95 4.96
CA VAL A 13 52.18 8.05 6.28
C VAL A 13 51.38 9.35 6.44
N ARG A 14 51.83 10.47 5.87
CA ARG A 14 51.06 11.73 5.88
C ARG A 14 49.79 11.62 5.04
N ILE A 15 49.86 11.01 3.85
CA ILE A 15 48.70 10.82 2.96
C ILE A 15 47.67 9.90 3.63
N VAL A 16 48.11 8.77 4.19
CA VAL A 16 47.21 7.83 4.90
C VAL A 16 46.55 8.50 6.10
N LYS A 17 47.30 9.29 6.89
CA LYS A 17 46.72 10.08 7.98
C LYS A 17 45.68 11.10 7.50
N PHE A 18 45.93 11.74 6.36
CA PHE A 18 44.99 12.68 5.77
C PHE A 18 43.72 11.99 5.27
N LEU A 19 43.85 10.84 4.59
CA LEU A 19 42.71 10.03 4.13
C LEU A 19 41.87 9.52 5.31
N LEU A 20 42.51 9.02 6.37
CA LEU A 20 41.80 8.59 7.58
C LEU A 20 41.06 9.76 8.25
N ALA A 21 41.68 10.93 8.35
CA ALA A 21 41.02 12.12 8.88
C ALA A 21 39.84 12.57 8.01
N PHE A 22 39.98 12.50 6.68
CA PHE A 22 38.90 12.84 5.74
C PHE A 22 37.71 11.89 5.87
N VAL A 23 37.95 10.58 5.96
CA VAL A 23 36.89 9.59 6.21
C VAL A 23 36.20 9.86 7.55
N LEU A 24 36.97 10.16 8.60
CA LEU A 24 36.41 10.50 9.91
C LEU A 24 35.53 11.76 9.86
N ILE A 25 35.99 12.81 9.18
CA ILE A 25 35.24 14.05 8.98
C ILE A 25 33.97 13.78 8.17
N PHE A 26 34.03 12.93 7.15
CA PHE A 26 32.85 12.55 6.36
C PHE A 26 31.79 11.88 7.25
N PHE A 27 32.17 10.95 8.12
CA PHE A 27 31.24 10.32 9.08
C PHE A 27 30.70 11.30 10.14
N ILE A 28 31.45 12.35 10.49
CA ILE A 28 30.99 13.40 11.41
C ILE A 28 30.01 14.35 10.73
N LEU A 29 30.29 14.77 9.49
CA LEU A 29 29.45 15.70 8.74
C LEU A 29 28.20 15.04 8.15
N TYR A 30 28.29 13.77 7.80
CA TYR A 30 27.20 12.96 7.28
C TYR A 30 26.97 11.77 8.21
N PRO A 31 26.40 12.00 9.41
CA PRO A 31 26.09 10.91 10.31
C PRO A 31 25.20 9.90 9.58
N VAL A 32 25.56 8.61 9.67
CA VAL A 32 24.88 7.48 9.00
C VAL A 32 23.39 7.42 9.34
N ASN A 33 22.98 8.09 10.42
CA ASN A 33 21.59 8.27 10.85
C ASN A 33 20.71 9.01 9.82
N ILE A 34 21.28 9.68 8.81
CA ILE A 34 20.49 10.27 7.71
C ILE A 34 20.01 9.17 6.73
N LEU A 35 20.63 7.98 6.76
CA LEU A 35 20.26 6.85 5.91
C LEU A 35 19.14 5.98 6.52
N SER A 36 18.76 6.20 7.78
CA SER A 36 17.58 5.52 8.32
C SER A 36 16.34 6.14 7.67
N ALA A 37 15.68 5.38 6.80
CA ALA A 37 14.34 5.69 6.34
C ALA A 37 13.43 5.85 7.58
N GLN A 38 12.72 6.96 7.67
CA GLN A 38 11.74 7.20 8.72
C GLN A 38 10.58 6.22 8.51
N GLU A 39 10.53 5.16 9.31
CA GLU A 39 9.31 4.35 9.49
C GLU A 39 8.33 5.20 10.29
N GLU A 40 7.56 6.05 9.61
CA GLU A 40 6.28 6.46 10.17
C GLU A 40 5.35 5.26 10.09
N ASP A 41 5.00 4.70 11.25
CA ASP A 41 3.94 3.71 11.37
C ASP A 41 2.59 4.40 11.12
N CYS A 42 2.32 4.64 9.85
CA CYS A 42 1.15 5.33 9.34
C CYS A 42 -0.12 4.49 9.57
N LEU A 43 0.01 3.17 9.65
CA LEU A 43 -1.09 2.25 9.96
C LEU A 43 -1.54 2.38 11.42
N SER A 44 -0.61 2.42 12.38
CA SER A 44 -1.00 2.59 13.78
C SER A 44 -1.68 3.95 14.00
N ASN A 45 -1.07 5.04 13.54
CA ASN A 45 -1.63 6.39 13.68
C ASN A 45 -3.01 6.55 13.01
N PHE A 46 -3.26 5.89 11.88
CA PHE A 46 -4.55 5.94 11.19
C PHE A 46 -5.66 5.16 11.93
N ILE A 47 -5.35 3.97 12.46
CA ILE A 47 -6.32 3.14 13.22
C ILE A 47 -6.72 3.80 14.55
N TYR A 48 -5.84 4.61 15.14
CA TYR A 48 -6.13 5.35 16.39
C TYR A 48 -7.04 6.58 16.21
N LEU A 49 -7.46 6.92 14.99
CA LEU A 49 -8.42 8.00 14.77
C LEU A 49 -9.79 7.61 15.37
N PRO A 50 -10.42 8.46 16.22
CA PRO A 50 -11.68 8.13 16.89
C PRO A 50 -12.81 7.73 15.93
N GLN A 51 -12.82 8.32 14.75
CA GLN A 51 -13.79 8.05 13.68
C GLN A 51 -13.65 6.63 13.14
N ILE A 52 -12.40 6.20 12.91
CA ILE A 52 -12.09 4.86 12.42
C ILE A 52 -12.40 3.82 13.50
N GLN A 53 -12.07 4.09 14.77
CA GLN A 53 -12.44 3.20 15.87
C GLN A 53 -13.95 2.97 15.99
N GLN A 54 -14.75 4.02 15.79
CA GLN A 54 -16.20 3.92 15.82
C GLN A 54 -16.71 3.05 14.66
N ILE A 55 -16.24 3.28 13.44
CA ILE A 55 -16.60 2.48 12.26
C ILE A 55 -16.22 1.02 12.45
N LEU A 56 -14.99 0.74 12.90
CA LEU A 56 -14.52 -0.62 13.16
C LEU A 56 -15.38 -1.33 14.22
N LYS A 57 -15.81 -0.61 15.25
CA LYS A 57 -16.69 -1.13 16.30
C LYS A 57 -18.09 -1.44 15.78
N GLU A 58 -18.69 -0.53 15.01
CA GLU A 58 -20.02 -0.71 14.42
C GLU A 58 -20.05 -1.87 13.43
N ARG A 59 -19.05 -1.93 12.56
CA ARG A 59 -18.87 -2.97 11.54
C ARG A 59 -18.30 -4.27 12.09
N LYS A 60 -17.92 -4.32 13.37
CA LYS A 60 -17.26 -5.45 14.05
C LYS A 60 -15.98 -5.94 13.32
N ILE A 61 -15.26 -5.01 12.70
CA ILE A 61 -14.01 -5.30 11.99
C ILE A 61 -12.88 -5.29 12.99
N ILE A 62 -12.18 -6.42 13.12
CA ILE A 62 -10.97 -6.53 13.95
C ILE A 62 -9.76 -6.47 13.01
N PRO A 63 -8.90 -5.44 13.10
CA PRO A 63 -7.72 -5.36 12.23
C PRO A 63 -6.87 -6.62 12.31
N GLY A 64 -6.47 -7.16 11.15
CA GLY A 64 -5.63 -8.35 11.04
C GLY A 64 -6.39 -9.69 11.03
N THR A 65 -7.73 -9.68 11.13
CA THR A 65 -8.55 -10.91 11.03
C THR A 65 -9.17 -11.12 9.65
N GLN A 66 -8.88 -10.23 8.69
CA GLN A 66 -9.46 -10.26 7.35
C GLN A 66 -8.92 -11.46 6.57
N LYS A 67 -9.84 -12.29 6.06
CA LYS A 67 -9.55 -13.43 5.18
C LYS A 67 -10.33 -13.21 3.89
N GLY A 68 -9.62 -12.70 2.89
CA GLY A 68 -10.24 -12.08 1.72
C GLY A 68 -10.11 -12.90 0.44
N VAL A 69 -11.14 -12.81 -0.40
CA VAL A 69 -11.09 -13.25 -1.81
C VAL A 69 -10.97 -12.02 -2.70
N TYR A 70 -10.18 -12.12 -3.77
CA TYR A 70 -10.03 -11.04 -4.75
C TYR A 70 -10.95 -11.25 -5.95
N LEU A 71 -11.65 -10.19 -6.37
CA LEU A 71 -12.47 -10.13 -7.57
C LEU A 71 -12.08 -8.93 -8.45
N THR A 72 -11.97 -9.19 -9.76
CA THR A 72 -11.86 -8.11 -10.74
C THR A 72 -13.20 -7.38 -10.88
N GLY A 73 -13.23 -6.18 -11.48
CA GLY A 73 -14.49 -5.49 -11.75
C GLY A 73 -15.42 -6.29 -12.65
N TYR A 74 -14.86 -6.98 -13.65
CA TYR A 74 -15.64 -7.89 -14.51
C TYR A 74 -16.28 -9.03 -13.70
N SER A 75 -15.53 -9.68 -12.80
CA SER A 75 -16.08 -10.74 -11.94
C SER A 75 -17.13 -10.20 -10.96
N MET A 76 -16.96 -8.97 -10.48
CA MET A 76 -17.98 -8.29 -9.66
C MET A 76 -19.26 -8.01 -10.45
N GLY A 77 -19.16 -7.64 -11.72
CA GLY A 77 -20.33 -7.42 -12.59
C GLY A 77 -21.14 -8.69 -12.90
N LEU A 78 -20.56 -9.88 -12.71
CA LEU A 78 -21.25 -11.14 -12.96
C LEU A 78 -21.96 -11.64 -11.70
N VAL A 79 -23.29 -11.53 -11.68
CA VAL A 79 -24.14 -11.99 -10.56
C VAL A 79 -23.85 -13.44 -10.17
N GLU A 80 -23.78 -14.36 -11.13
CA GLU A 80 -23.48 -15.78 -10.86
C GLU A 80 -22.12 -15.95 -10.15
N LYS A 81 -21.11 -15.17 -10.55
CA LYS A 81 -19.80 -15.24 -9.92
C LYS A 81 -19.82 -14.65 -8.52
N ARG A 82 -20.55 -13.56 -8.28
CA ARG A 82 -20.73 -13.01 -6.93
C ARG A 82 -21.39 -14.01 -6.00
N GLU A 83 -22.48 -14.62 -6.44
CA GLU A 83 -23.22 -15.61 -5.65
C GLU A 83 -22.36 -16.83 -5.31
N GLU A 84 -21.55 -17.33 -6.24
CA GLU A 84 -20.56 -18.39 -5.97
C GLU A 84 -19.60 -17.99 -4.84
N ILE A 85 -19.10 -16.75 -4.85
CA ILE A 85 -18.18 -16.26 -3.83
C ILE A 85 -18.88 -15.99 -2.49
N TYR A 86 -20.11 -15.48 -2.51
CA TYR A 86 -20.90 -15.32 -1.29
C TYR A 86 -21.13 -16.66 -0.61
N GLN A 87 -21.51 -17.69 -1.36
CA GLN A 87 -21.65 -19.05 -0.83
C GLN A 87 -20.33 -19.61 -0.29
N LEU A 88 -19.21 -19.37 -0.98
CA LEU A 88 -17.90 -19.78 -0.49
C LEU A 88 -17.55 -19.11 0.85
N ILE A 89 -17.88 -17.83 1.00
CA ILE A 89 -17.67 -17.08 2.24
C ILE A 89 -18.55 -17.62 3.36
N GLU A 90 -19.82 -17.88 3.09
CA GLU A 90 -20.75 -18.47 4.08
C GLU A 90 -20.32 -19.86 4.57
N GLN A 91 -19.63 -20.62 3.72
CA GLN A 91 -19.23 -22.00 3.97
C GLN A 91 -17.79 -22.16 4.48
N SER A 92 -17.05 -21.08 4.71
CA SER A 92 -15.63 -21.12 5.10
C SER A 92 -15.29 -20.08 6.17
N GLU A 93 -14.02 -19.98 6.55
CA GLU A 93 -13.53 -18.90 7.42
C GLU A 93 -13.32 -17.54 6.72
N LEU A 94 -13.56 -17.46 5.40
CA LEU A 94 -13.45 -16.21 4.65
C LEU A 94 -14.48 -15.20 5.17
N ASN A 95 -14.15 -13.91 5.10
CA ASN A 95 -15.00 -12.85 5.68
C ASN A 95 -14.90 -11.50 4.95
N SER A 96 -14.14 -11.44 3.86
CA SER A 96 -13.92 -10.19 3.13
C SER A 96 -13.79 -10.43 1.63
N ILE A 97 -14.10 -9.38 0.86
CA ILE A 97 -13.86 -9.35 -0.58
C ILE A 97 -13.04 -8.11 -0.89
N VAL A 98 -11.94 -8.32 -1.60
CA VAL A 98 -11.18 -7.25 -2.25
C VAL A 98 -11.67 -7.15 -3.68
N PHE A 99 -12.25 -6.02 -4.07
CA PHE A 99 -12.74 -5.82 -5.44
C PHE A 99 -12.09 -4.61 -6.08
N ASN A 100 -11.87 -4.65 -7.40
CA ASN A 100 -11.39 -3.47 -8.11
C ASN A 100 -12.47 -2.39 -8.16
N ALA A 101 -12.18 -1.24 -7.54
CA ALA A 101 -12.86 0.02 -7.82
C ALA A 101 -12.15 0.74 -8.98
N LYS A 102 -10.81 0.70 -9.01
CA LYS A 102 -10.00 1.11 -10.18
C LYS A 102 -8.91 0.08 -10.46
N ASP A 103 -8.87 -0.43 -11.69
CA ASP A 103 -7.91 -1.44 -12.10
C ASP A 103 -6.53 -0.84 -12.47
N ASP A 104 -5.59 -1.73 -12.82
CA ASP A 104 -4.23 -1.36 -13.21
C ASP A 104 -4.07 -1.00 -14.70
N SER A 105 -5.16 -1.02 -15.46
CA SER A 105 -5.22 -0.43 -16.79
C SER A 105 -5.57 1.05 -16.73
N GLY A 106 -6.10 1.52 -15.59
CA GLY A 106 -6.46 2.92 -15.35
C GLY A 106 -7.96 3.19 -15.33
N PHE A 107 -8.80 2.15 -15.43
CA PHE A 107 -10.26 2.33 -15.53
C PHE A 107 -10.95 2.14 -14.19
N ILE A 108 -12.00 2.94 -13.95
CA ILE A 108 -12.95 2.80 -12.86
C ILE A 108 -13.99 1.75 -13.26
N ASP A 109 -14.12 0.72 -12.42
CA ASP A 109 -14.85 -0.50 -12.75
C ASP A 109 -16.35 -0.42 -12.42
N TYR A 110 -16.79 0.56 -11.62
CA TYR A 110 -18.20 0.76 -11.22
C TYR A 110 -18.84 1.97 -11.93
N ASP A 111 -20.12 2.18 -11.69
CA ASP A 111 -20.91 3.35 -12.08
C ASP A 111 -20.51 4.60 -11.27
N THR A 112 -19.50 5.32 -11.75
CA THR A 112 -18.89 6.43 -11.02
C THR A 112 -19.44 7.78 -11.44
N ASP A 113 -19.74 8.64 -10.47
CA ASP A 113 -20.10 10.04 -10.70
C ASP A 113 -18.87 10.97 -10.80
N VAL A 114 -17.66 10.41 -10.93
CA VAL A 114 -16.43 11.20 -11.05
C VAL A 114 -16.36 11.84 -12.43
N LYS A 115 -16.71 13.13 -12.51
CA LYS A 115 -16.76 13.91 -13.75
C LYS A 115 -15.52 13.77 -14.65
N LEU A 116 -14.32 13.77 -14.07
CA LEU A 116 -13.09 13.62 -14.85
C LEU A 116 -13.01 12.25 -15.53
N ALA A 117 -13.46 11.19 -14.87
CA ALA A 117 -13.46 9.84 -15.42
C ALA A 117 -14.43 9.75 -16.62
N GLU A 118 -15.60 10.38 -16.52
CA GLU A 118 -16.55 10.50 -17.64
C GLU A 118 -15.93 11.28 -18.83
N GLU A 119 -15.31 12.44 -18.55
CA GLU A 119 -14.71 13.32 -19.56
C GLU A 119 -13.61 12.64 -20.37
N ILE A 120 -12.81 11.78 -19.75
CA ILE A 120 -11.70 11.08 -20.40
C ILE A 120 -12.04 9.65 -20.84
N GLY A 121 -13.27 9.18 -20.56
CA GLY A 121 -13.71 7.82 -20.88
C GLY A 121 -13.04 6.72 -20.05
N ALA A 122 -12.64 7.02 -18.81
CA ALA A 122 -11.99 6.10 -17.88
C ALA A 122 -12.96 5.19 -17.11
N GLU A 123 -14.23 5.10 -17.52
CA GLU A 123 -15.26 4.35 -16.80
C GLU A 123 -15.68 3.08 -17.56
N LYS A 124 -15.94 1.98 -16.84
CA LYS A 124 -16.43 0.71 -17.41
C LYS A 124 -17.85 0.33 -17.01
N LYS A 125 -18.37 0.78 -15.86
CA LYS A 125 -19.71 0.45 -15.35
C LYS A 125 -19.99 -1.07 -15.30
N TYR A 126 -19.05 -1.87 -14.81
CA TYR A 126 -19.26 -3.32 -14.71
C TYR A 126 -20.32 -3.69 -13.66
N TYR A 127 -20.47 -2.91 -12.59
CA TYR A 127 -21.44 -3.13 -11.52
C TYR A 127 -21.92 -1.81 -10.91
N ASP A 128 -23.08 -1.85 -10.26
CA ASP A 128 -23.62 -0.78 -9.41
C ASP A 128 -22.95 -0.86 -8.03
N LEU A 129 -22.20 0.18 -7.65
CA LEU A 129 -21.42 0.15 -6.40
C LEU A 129 -22.31 0.07 -5.16
N ASP A 130 -23.44 0.79 -5.14
CA ASP A 130 -24.33 0.85 -3.99
C ASP A 130 -25.06 -0.48 -3.78
N GLU A 131 -25.50 -1.13 -4.86
CA GLU A 131 -26.08 -2.48 -4.84
C GLU A 131 -25.10 -3.49 -4.23
N ILE A 132 -23.85 -3.51 -4.73
CA ILE A 132 -22.83 -4.45 -4.25
C ILE A 132 -22.50 -4.22 -2.77
N LEU A 133 -22.34 -2.97 -2.35
CA LEU A 133 -22.05 -2.66 -0.96
C LEU A 133 -23.21 -3.08 -0.05
N ALA A 134 -24.46 -2.91 -0.48
CA ALA A 134 -25.63 -3.36 0.26
C ALA A 134 -25.69 -4.90 0.37
N GLU A 135 -25.46 -5.63 -0.73
CA GLU A 135 -25.41 -7.11 -0.75
C GLU A 135 -24.38 -7.64 0.25
N MET A 136 -23.17 -7.07 0.25
CA MET A 136 -22.07 -7.46 1.13
C MET A 136 -22.35 -7.10 2.60
N ASP A 137 -22.92 -5.92 2.85
CA ASP A 137 -23.26 -5.46 4.19
C ASP A 137 -24.34 -6.34 4.84
N GLU A 138 -25.36 -6.73 4.07
CA GLU A 138 -26.41 -7.66 4.53
C GLU A 138 -25.84 -9.02 4.95
N ARG A 139 -24.80 -9.49 4.25
CA ARG A 139 -24.12 -10.76 4.52
C ARG A 139 -22.99 -10.64 5.54
N GLY A 140 -22.70 -9.44 6.06
CA GLY A 140 -21.60 -9.20 6.99
C GLY A 140 -20.21 -9.42 6.37
N ILE A 141 -20.10 -9.27 5.04
CA ILE A 141 -18.84 -9.43 4.30
C ILE A 141 -18.10 -8.09 4.32
N TYR A 142 -16.86 -8.09 4.80
CA TYR A 142 -16.05 -6.88 4.84
C TYR A 142 -15.55 -6.50 3.42
N SER A 143 -16.05 -5.38 2.91
CA SER A 143 -15.72 -4.85 1.59
C SER A 143 -14.42 -4.05 1.56
N ILE A 144 -13.51 -4.40 0.66
CA ILE A 144 -12.22 -3.72 0.47
C ILE A 144 -12.10 -3.25 -0.99
N ALA A 145 -12.34 -1.96 -1.22
CA ALA A 145 -12.17 -1.35 -2.53
C ALA A 145 -10.68 -1.18 -2.89
N ARG A 146 -10.21 -1.88 -3.92
CA ARG A 146 -8.87 -1.75 -4.47
C ARG A 146 -8.84 -0.62 -5.50
N VAL A 147 -7.93 0.33 -5.28
CA VAL A 147 -7.66 1.45 -6.19
C VAL A 147 -6.18 1.44 -6.55
N VAL A 148 -5.86 1.22 -7.83
CA VAL A 148 -4.48 1.31 -8.31
C VAL A 148 -4.11 2.76 -8.57
N VAL A 149 -3.01 3.25 -8.00
CA VAL A 149 -2.66 4.68 -8.08
C VAL A 149 -1.78 5.00 -9.29
N PHE A 150 -0.59 4.41 -9.40
CA PHE A 150 0.42 4.85 -10.38
C PHE A 150 0.53 3.99 -11.64
N LYS A 151 0.07 2.73 -11.61
CA LYS A 151 -0.02 1.91 -12.81
C LYS A 151 -1.35 2.25 -13.49
N ASP A 152 -1.34 3.34 -14.22
CA ASP A 152 -2.47 3.92 -14.92
C ASP A 152 -2.02 4.26 -16.34
N SER A 153 -2.74 3.78 -17.35
CA SER A 153 -2.43 4.07 -18.77
C SER A 153 -3.41 5.07 -19.38
N VAL A 154 -4.37 5.55 -18.60
CA VAL A 154 -5.37 6.54 -18.99
C VAL A 154 -4.93 7.94 -18.58
N LEU A 155 -4.32 8.08 -17.39
CA LEU A 155 -3.84 9.35 -16.81
C LEU A 155 -2.33 9.40 -16.59
#